data_AF-A0A379AEB8-F1
#
_entry.id   AF-A0A379AEB8-F1
#
_cell.length_a   1.000
_cell.length_b   1.000
_cell.length_c   1.000
_cell.angle_alpha   90.00
_cell.angle_beta   90.00
_cell.angle_gamma   90.00
#
_symmetry.space_group_name_H-M   'P 1'
#
loop_
_entity.id
_entity.type
_entity.pdbx_description
1 polymer ?
#
loop_
_entity_poly.entity_id
_entity_poly.type
_entity_poly.pdbx_seq_one_letter_code
_entity_poly.pdbx_strand_id
1 'polypeptide(L)'
;MCRRTIKIRVRRWRSWLPRKAIRSPTLVYYGVSFGIQAVSADVVSAYKPANWDQIPAGMKDPAGKWVALHSGTMGFMVNVDALGGAPVPRSWDDLLKPEYKGMVGYLDPASAFVGYVAAVAVNQAKGGSLHDFTPAIKLVQSAATQPADCA
;
A
#
# COMPACT_ATOMS: atom_id res chain seq x y z
N MET A 1 -34.32 -42.95 -27.79
CA MET A 1 -33.29 -42.02 -28.29
C MET A 1 -32.10 -42.04 -27.33
N CYS A 2 -30.98 -42.56 -27.82
CA CYS A 2 -29.75 -42.86 -27.07
C CYS A 2 -28.88 -41.59 -26.97
N ARG A 3 -28.65 -41.04 -25.76
CA ARG A 3 -27.66 -39.99 -25.53
C ARG A 3 -26.29 -40.63 -25.32
N ARG A 4 -25.44 -40.58 -26.35
CA ARG A 4 -24.01 -40.90 -26.25
C ARG A 4 -23.31 -39.76 -25.50
N THR A 5 -22.91 -40.01 -24.25
CA THR A 5 -22.06 -39.10 -23.48
C THR A 5 -20.60 -39.28 -23.91
N ILE A 6 -20.03 -38.29 -24.59
CA ILE A 6 -18.60 -38.25 -24.92
C ILE A 6 -17.83 -37.87 -23.65
N LYS A 7 -17.10 -38.82 -23.06
CA LYS A 7 -16.12 -38.55 -22.00
C LYS A 7 -14.85 -37.98 -22.63
N ILE A 8 -14.62 -36.68 -22.47
CA ILE A 8 -13.32 -36.05 -22.77
C ILE A 8 -12.33 -36.48 -21.69
N ARG A 9 -11.37 -37.33 -22.06
CA ARG A 9 -10.24 -37.74 -21.21
C ARG A 9 -9.20 -36.62 -21.22
N VAL A 10 -9.11 -35.83 -20.15
CA VAL A 10 -8.05 -34.83 -19.99
C VAL A 10 -6.71 -35.56 -19.90
N ARG A 11 -5.92 -35.53 -20.98
CA ARG A 11 -4.50 -35.91 -20.94
C ARG A 11 -3.76 -34.83 -20.17
N ARG A 12 -3.12 -35.23 -19.07
CA ARG A 12 -2.17 -34.42 -18.31
C ARG A 12 -1.05 -33.97 -19.24
N TRP A 13 -1.11 -32.72 -19.70
CA TRP A 13 -0.01 -32.05 -20.38
C TRP A 13 1.11 -31.84 -19.35
N ARG A 14 2.19 -32.62 -19.44
CA ARG A 14 3.49 -32.19 -18.90
C ARG A 14 3.91 -31.00 -19.75
N SER A 15 3.86 -29.80 -19.17
CA SER A 15 4.37 -28.60 -19.82
C SER A 15 5.86 -28.75 -20.07
N TRP A 16 6.23 -28.96 -21.33
CA TRP A 16 7.59 -28.86 -21.86
C TRP A 16 7.97 -27.41 -22.19
N LEU A 17 7.48 -26.46 -21.38
CA LEU A 17 8.02 -25.11 -21.41
C LEU A 17 9.25 -25.13 -20.51
N PRO A 18 10.46 -24.77 -21.00
CA PRO A 18 11.52 -24.41 -20.09
C PRO A 18 10.91 -23.37 -19.15
N ARG A 19 11.04 -23.57 -17.82
CA ARG A 19 10.73 -22.49 -16.87
C ARG A 19 11.49 -21.31 -17.40
N LYS A 20 10.79 -20.32 -17.98
CA LYS A 20 11.37 -19.06 -18.36
C LYS A 20 12.08 -18.65 -17.09
N ALA A 21 13.42 -18.65 -17.09
CA ALA A 21 14.19 -18.29 -15.91
C ALA A 21 13.62 -16.94 -15.52
N ILE A 22 12.86 -16.91 -14.43
CA ILE A 22 12.27 -15.68 -13.93
C ILE A 22 13.52 -14.89 -13.59
N ARG A 23 13.86 -13.89 -14.42
CA ARG A 23 14.97 -13.00 -14.12
C ARG A 23 14.61 -12.39 -12.78
N SER A 24 15.31 -12.81 -11.74
CA SER A 24 15.23 -12.14 -10.45
C SER A 24 15.46 -10.65 -10.71
N PRO A 25 14.60 -9.76 -10.20
CA PRO A 25 14.79 -8.34 -10.40
C PRO A 25 16.20 -7.96 -9.91
N THR A 26 16.95 -7.24 -10.73
CA THR A 26 18.31 -6.78 -10.39
C THR A 26 18.29 -5.61 -9.42
N LEU A 27 17.19 -4.86 -9.42
CA LEU A 27 16.90 -3.75 -8.52
C LEU A 27 15.40 -3.76 -8.20
N VAL A 28 15.06 -3.48 -6.95
CA VAL A 28 13.68 -3.44 -6.46
C VAL A 28 13.42 -2.11 -5.77
N TYR A 29 12.22 -1.57 -5.98
CA TYR A 29 11.77 -0.31 -5.39
C TYR A 29 10.43 -0.57 -4.68
N TYR A 30 10.40 -0.32 -3.38
CA TYR A 30 9.26 -0.58 -2.51
C TYR A 30 9.30 0.32 -1.27
N GLY A 31 8.24 0.28 -0.47
CA GLY A 31 8.20 0.96 0.83
C GLY A 31 9.16 0.38 1.86
N VAL A 32 9.57 1.20 2.83
CA VAL A 32 10.57 0.82 3.85
C VAL A 32 10.19 -0.45 4.63
N SER A 33 8.90 -0.66 4.91
CA SER A 33 8.42 -1.85 5.62
C SER A 33 8.70 -3.14 4.84
N PHE A 34 8.55 -3.11 3.52
CA PHE A 34 8.88 -4.24 2.65
C PHE A 34 10.40 -4.47 2.56
N GLY A 35 11.20 -3.41 2.68
CA GLY A 35 12.66 -3.54 2.80
C GLY A 35 13.06 -4.34 4.03
N ILE A 36 12.50 -4.01 5.19
CA ILE A 36 12.74 -4.75 6.45
C ILE A 36 12.32 -6.22 6.32
N GLN A 37 11.15 -6.48 5.72
CA GLN A 37 10.68 -7.85 5.46
C GLN A 37 11.61 -8.60 4.50
N ALA A 38 12.11 -7.95 3.46
CA ALA A 38 13.03 -8.55 2.50
C ALA A 38 14.38 -8.93 3.14
N VAL A 39 14.89 -8.10 4.06
CA VAL A 39 16.07 -8.45 4.89
C VAL A 39 15.76 -9.68 5.74
N SER A 40 14.62 -9.70 6.43
CA SER A 40 14.23 -10.82 7.29
C SER A 40 14.00 -12.12 6.52
N ALA A 41 13.58 -12.04 5.26
CA ALA A 41 13.39 -13.19 4.37
C ALA A 41 14.68 -13.62 3.65
N ASP A 42 15.79 -12.90 3.83
CA ASP A 42 17.08 -13.13 3.17
C ASP A 42 16.99 -13.17 1.63
N VAL A 43 16.20 -12.27 1.05
CA VAL A 43 16.01 -12.18 -0.42
C VAL A 43 16.73 -11.00 -1.07
N VAL A 44 17.57 -10.28 -0.31
CA VAL A 44 18.32 -9.10 -0.78
C VAL A 44 19.81 -9.20 -0.44
N SER A 45 20.66 -8.80 -1.38
CA SER A 45 22.11 -8.66 -1.17
C SER A 45 22.46 -7.25 -0.69
N ALA A 46 23.62 -7.12 -0.03
CA ALA A 46 24.09 -5.82 0.44
C ALA A 46 24.75 -5.03 -0.70
N TYR A 47 24.44 -3.74 -0.80
CA TYR A 47 25.08 -2.81 -1.71
C TYR A 47 25.14 -1.41 -1.08
N LYS A 48 26.35 -0.84 -1.01
CA LYS A 48 26.60 0.52 -0.51
C LYS A 48 26.98 1.43 -1.68
N PRO A 49 26.16 2.42 -2.06
CA PRO A 49 26.50 3.40 -3.10
C PRO A 49 27.69 4.30 -2.70
N ALA A 50 28.27 5.00 -3.66
CA ALA A 50 29.46 5.85 -3.48
C ALA A 50 29.34 6.90 -2.35
N ASN A 51 28.12 7.42 -2.11
CA ASN A 51 27.85 8.42 -1.07
C ASN A 51 27.20 7.82 0.19
N TRP A 52 27.45 6.55 0.49
CA TRP A 52 26.82 5.82 1.60
C TRP A 52 26.85 6.55 2.94
N ASP A 53 27.97 7.22 3.24
CA ASP A 53 28.18 7.89 4.52
C ASP A 53 27.38 9.20 4.66
N GLN A 54 26.93 9.78 3.54
CA GLN A 54 26.08 10.97 3.55
C GLN A 54 24.61 10.64 3.86
N ILE A 55 24.22 9.36 3.79
CA ILE A 55 22.84 8.94 4.00
C ILE A 55 22.57 8.83 5.50
N PRO A 56 21.53 9.51 6.04
CA PRO A 56 21.19 9.45 7.46
C PRO A 56 20.96 8.01 7.94
N ALA A 57 21.35 7.70 9.18
CA ALA A 57 21.24 6.35 9.73
C ALA A 57 19.79 5.82 9.74
N GLY A 58 18.80 6.67 9.97
CA GLY A 58 17.38 6.29 9.93
C GLY A 58 16.82 6.03 8.52
N MET A 59 17.61 6.30 7.47
CA MET A 59 17.22 6.16 6.07
C MET A 59 17.98 5.03 5.36
N LYS A 60 18.67 4.17 6.10
CA LYS A 60 19.41 3.05 5.53
C LYS A 60 19.50 1.87 6.49
N ASP A 61 19.64 0.68 5.92
CA ASP A 61 20.04 -0.49 6.68
C ASP A 61 21.53 -0.42 7.07
N PRO A 62 21.92 -0.66 8.33
CA PRO A 62 23.33 -0.64 8.74
C PRO A 62 24.21 -1.61 7.93
N ALA A 63 23.67 -2.75 7.50
CA ALA A 63 24.37 -3.75 6.70
C ALA A 63 24.34 -3.47 5.18
N GLY A 64 23.69 -2.39 4.74
CA GLY A 64 23.61 -2.02 3.33
C GLY A 64 22.61 -2.83 2.52
N LYS A 65 21.65 -3.49 3.16
CA LYS A 65 20.64 -4.31 2.48
C LYS A 65 19.50 -3.51 1.84
N TRP A 66 19.24 -2.30 2.34
CA TRP A 66 18.32 -1.34 1.71
C TRP A 66 18.74 0.10 2.03
N VAL A 67 18.26 1.03 1.20
CA VAL A 67 18.48 2.47 1.35
C VAL A 67 17.25 3.24 0.89
N ALA A 68 16.84 4.26 1.63
CA ALA A 68 15.78 5.15 1.21
C ALA A 68 16.29 6.09 0.10
N LEU A 69 15.66 6.05 -1.06
CA LEU A 69 15.99 6.94 -2.18
C LEU A 69 15.32 8.30 -2.07
N HIS A 70 14.15 8.35 -1.40
CA HIS A 70 13.41 9.56 -1.13
C HIS A 70 12.59 9.38 0.16
N SER A 71 12.23 10.51 0.75
CA SER A 71 11.31 10.60 1.89
C SER A 71 10.30 11.69 1.59
N GLY A 72 9.05 11.50 2.00
CA GLY A 72 8.00 12.48 1.83
C GLY A 72 7.03 12.46 2.99
N THR A 73 6.23 13.52 3.08
CA THR A 73 5.14 13.65 4.04
C THR A 73 3.83 13.33 3.35
N MET A 74 2.96 12.59 4.04
CA MET A 74 1.63 12.29 3.53
C MET A 74 0.74 13.54 3.58
N GLY A 75 -0.05 13.75 2.53
CA GLY A 75 -0.95 14.89 2.40
C GLY A 75 -2.17 14.56 1.55
N PHE A 76 -3.12 15.48 1.51
CA PHE A 76 -4.35 15.35 0.73
C PHE A 76 -4.14 15.74 -0.72
N MET A 77 -4.57 14.88 -1.63
CA MET A 77 -4.76 15.23 -3.03
C MET A 77 -6.25 15.47 -3.26
N VAL A 78 -6.62 16.71 -3.57
CA VAL A 78 -8.02 17.15 -3.64
C VAL A 78 -8.33 17.63 -5.06
N ASN A 79 -9.36 17.04 -5.67
CA ASN A 79 -9.91 17.55 -6.91
C ASN A 79 -10.93 18.65 -6.58
N VAL A 80 -10.55 19.92 -6.78
CA VAL A 80 -11.38 21.08 -6.43
C VAL A 80 -12.68 21.17 -7.23
N ASP A 81 -12.70 20.69 -8.48
CA ASP A 81 -13.90 20.70 -9.31
C ASP A 81 -14.93 19.68 -8.81
N ALA A 82 -14.45 18.54 -8.32
CA ALA A 82 -15.30 17.49 -7.76
C ALA A 82 -15.93 17.87 -6.40
N LEU A 83 -15.44 18.93 -5.74
CA LEU A 83 -16.00 19.40 -4.47
C LEU A 83 -17.36 20.08 -4.62
N GLY A 84 -17.77 20.50 -5.83
CA GLY A 84 -19.07 21.13 -6.05
C GLY A 84 -19.30 22.41 -5.22
N GLY A 85 -18.22 23.11 -4.84
CA GLY A 85 -18.26 24.30 -3.99
C GLY A 85 -18.03 24.05 -2.49
N ALA A 86 -17.86 22.80 -2.05
CA ALA A 86 -17.39 22.49 -0.70
C ALA A 86 -15.96 23.03 -0.47
N PRO A 87 -15.62 23.42 0.78
CA PRO A 87 -14.26 23.89 1.08
C PRO A 87 -13.23 22.77 0.92
N VAL A 88 -11.95 23.14 0.73
CA VAL A 88 -10.87 22.15 0.72
C VAL A 88 -10.66 21.63 2.15
N PRO A 89 -10.67 20.30 2.39
CA PRO A 89 -10.50 19.74 3.72
C PRO A 89 -9.09 20.05 4.25
N ARG A 90 -9.01 20.43 5.53
CA ARG A 90 -7.74 20.83 6.19
C ARG A 90 -7.32 19.88 7.30
N SER A 91 -8.19 18.95 7.67
CA SER A 91 -7.96 17.99 8.74
C SER A 91 -8.56 16.62 8.41
N TRP A 92 -8.11 15.60 9.14
CA TRP A 92 -8.69 14.26 9.07
C TRP A 92 -10.16 14.22 9.49
N ASP A 93 -10.58 15.12 10.38
CA ASP A 93 -11.98 15.22 10.82
C ASP A 93 -12.87 15.85 9.76
N ASP A 94 -12.33 16.75 8.94
CA ASP A 94 -13.11 17.33 7.83
C ASP A 94 -13.60 16.24 6.89
N LEU A 95 -12.79 15.20 6.63
CA LEU A 95 -13.16 14.08 5.77
C LEU A 95 -14.37 13.28 6.26
N LEU A 96 -14.75 13.40 7.54
CA LEU A 96 -15.92 12.76 8.11
C LEU A 96 -17.20 13.59 7.95
N LYS A 97 -17.09 14.85 7.52
CA LYS A 97 -18.25 15.71 7.33
C LYS A 97 -19.15 15.17 6.20
N PRO A 98 -20.48 15.36 6.30
CA PRO A 98 -21.43 14.89 5.29
C PRO A 98 -21.13 15.43 3.88
N GLU A 99 -20.51 16.60 3.77
CA GLU A 99 -20.15 17.26 2.51
C GLU A 99 -19.11 16.50 1.68
N TYR A 100 -18.28 15.62 2.27
CA TYR A 100 -17.29 14.80 1.55
C TYR A 100 -17.69 13.33 1.44
N LYS A 101 -18.91 12.99 1.85
CA LYS A 101 -19.43 11.62 1.85
C LYS A 101 -19.38 11.04 0.43
N GLY A 102 -18.79 9.87 0.29
CA GLY A 102 -18.59 9.22 -1.02
C GLY A 102 -17.48 9.82 -1.90
N MET A 103 -16.83 10.91 -1.48
CA MET A 103 -15.74 11.57 -2.24
C MET A 103 -14.35 11.16 -1.76
N VAL A 104 -14.24 10.49 -0.61
CA VAL A 104 -12.97 10.10 -0.01
C VAL A 104 -12.54 8.71 -0.53
N GLY A 105 -11.45 8.68 -1.28
CA GLY A 105 -10.78 7.46 -1.71
C GLY A 105 -9.43 7.29 -1.03
N TYR A 106 -9.09 6.06 -0.64
CA TYR A 106 -7.75 5.70 -0.17
C TYR A 106 -7.34 4.34 -0.73
N LEU A 107 -6.02 4.13 -0.83
CA LEU A 107 -5.47 2.86 -1.30
C LEU A 107 -5.47 1.84 -0.17
N ASP A 108 -5.72 0.57 -0.52
CA ASP A 108 -5.71 -0.53 0.44
C ASP A 108 -4.35 -0.62 1.17
N PRO A 109 -4.32 -0.42 2.50
CA PRO A 109 -3.09 -0.45 3.30
C PRO A 109 -2.36 -1.78 3.29
N ALA A 110 -3.05 -2.90 3.01
CA ALA A 110 -2.43 -4.22 2.99
C ALA A 110 -1.57 -4.46 1.73
N SER A 111 -1.89 -3.78 0.62
CA SER A 111 -1.23 -3.98 -0.68
C SER A 111 -0.38 -2.80 -1.11
N ALA A 112 -0.78 -1.57 -0.78
CA ALA A 112 -0.08 -0.36 -1.18
C ALA A 112 0.63 0.32 0.00
N PHE A 113 1.93 0.55 -0.12
CA PHE A 113 2.71 1.22 0.94
C PHE A 113 2.19 2.64 1.24
N VAL A 114 1.71 3.38 0.24
CA VAL A 114 1.08 4.69 0.47
C VAL A 114 -0.22 4.58 1.26
N GLY A 115 -1.00 3.49 1.08
CA GLY A 115 -2.17 3.20 1.91
C GLY A 115 -1.77 2.92 3.36
N TYR A 116 -0.68 2.18 3.56
CA TYR A 116 -0.11 1.96 4.89
C TYR A 116 0.35 3.26 5.55
N VAL A 117 1.10 4.11 4.83
CA VAL A 117 1.52 5.43 5.33
C VAL A 117 0.30 6.31 5.65
N ALA A 118 -0.75 6.25 4.83
CA ALA A 118 -1.99 6.96 5.07
C ALA A 118 -2.63 6.54 6.40
N ALA A 119 -2.76 5.23 6.63
CA ALA A 119 -3.29 4.67 7.87
C ALA A 119 -2.43 5.05 9.08
N VAL A 120 -1.11 4.99 8.97
CA VAL A 120 -0.17 5.37 10.04
C VAL A 120 -0.36 6.83 10.44
N ALA A 121 -0.43 7.75 9.48
CA ALA A 121 -0.49 9.17 9.83
C ALA A 121 -1.90 9.60 10.28
N VAL A 122 -2.99 8.98 9.81
CA VAL A 122 -4.31 9.11 10.46
C VAL A 122 -4.22 8.64 11.91
N ASN A 123 -3.62 7.47 12.13
CA ASN A 123 -3.54 6.86 13.45
C ASN A 123 -2.78 7.77 14.43
N GLN A 124 -1.60 8.25 14.03
CA GLN A 124 -0.80 9.18 14.83
C GLN A 124 -1.53 10.50 15.08
N ALA A 125 -2.21 11.05 14.07
CA ALA A 125 -3.01 12.27 14.24
C ALA A 125 -4.17 12.08 15.24
N LYS A 126 -4.63 10.85 15.45
CA LYS A 126 -5.66 10.48 16.43
C LYS A 126 -5.12 9.96 17.77
N GLY A 127 -3.82 10.12 18.00
CA GLY A 127 -3.16 9.72 19.25
C GLY A 127 -2.85 8.23 19.36
N GLY A 128 -2.93 7.48 18.25
CA GLY A 128 -2.52 6.09 18.17
C GLY A 128 -1.00 5.91 18.09
N SER A 129 -0.57 4.65 18.07
CA SER A 129 0.85 4.27 17.96
C SER A 129 1.06 3.19 16.90
N LEU A 130 2.31 2.86 16.58
CA LEU A 130 2.60 1.74 15.67
C LEU A 130 2.15 0.37 16.22
N HIS A 131 1.85 0.29 17.53
CA HIS A 131 1.36 -0.92 18.18
C HIS A 131 -0.15 -0.90 18.41
N ASP A 132 -0.79 0.25 18.25
CA ASP A 132 -2.23 0.42 18.42
C ASP A 132 -2.81 1.28 17.31
N PHE A 133 -3.47 0.61 16.36
CA PHE A 133 -4.19 1.21 15.23
C PHE A 133 -5.68 1.39 15.50
N THR A 134 -6.16 1.12 16.71
CA THR A 134 -7.57 1.26 17.08
C THR A 134 -8.14 2.63 16.71
N PRO A 135 -7.44 3.77 16.92
CA PRO A 135 -7.94 5.09 16.53
C PRO A 135 -8.20 5.24 15.03
N ALA A 136 -7.25 4.82 14.18
CA ALA A 136 -7.44 4.87 12.72
C ALA A 136 -8.54 3.94 12.24
N ILE A 137 -8.63 2.72 12.77
CA ILE A 137 -9.66 1.74 12.40
C ILE A 137 -11.05 2.30 12.73
N LYS A 138 -11.23 2.90 13.92
CA LYS A 138 -12.49 3.54 14.32
C LYS A 138 -12.90 4.66 13.36
N LEU A 139 -11.94 5.47 12.92
CA LEU A 139 -12.20 6.55 11.97
C LEU A 139 -12.71 6.00 10.63
N VAL A 140 -12.02 5.01 10.07
CA VAL A 140 -12.43 4.38 8.80
C VAL A 140 -13.80 3.72 8.93
N GLN A 141 -14.07 3.03 10.05
CA GLN A 141 -15.38 2.44 10.32
C GLN A 141 -16.47 3.51 10.37
N SER A 142 -16.23 4.64 11.03
CA SER A 142 -17.18 5.75 11.11
C SER A 142 -17.49 6.37 9.75
N ALA A 143 -16.49 6.45 8.87
CA ALA A 143 -16.65 6.89 7.48
C ALA A 143 -17.41 5.86 6.63
N ALA A 144 -17.16 4.56 6.82
CA ALA A 144 -17.82 3.48 6.10
C ALA A 144 -19.29 3.29 6.49
N THR A 145 -19.68 3.65 7.71
CA THR A 145 -21.08 3.62 8.17
C THR A 145 -21.94 4.77 7.66
N GLN A 146 -21.38 5.72 6.91
CA GLN A 146 -22.16 6.77 6.28
C GLN A 146 -22.94 6.16 5.10
N PRO A 147 -24.29 6.12 5.12
CA PRO A 147 -25.06 5.42 4.09
C PRO A 147 -24.80 6.08 2.74
N ALA A 148 -24.20 5.42 1.76
CA ALA A 148 -23.94 6.02 0.46
C ALA A 148 -25.28 6.42 -0.21
N ASP A 149 -25.72 7.65 0.02
CA ASP A 149 -26.83 8.25 -0.71
C ASP A 149 -26.24 8.58 -2.06
N CYS A 150 -26.41 7.67 -3.02
CA CYS A 150 -26.22 7.95 -4.42
C CYS A 150 -27.27 9.00 -4.80
N ALA A 151 -26.89 10.28 -4.71
CA ALA A 151 -27.59 11.39 -5.33
C ALA A 151 -26.94 11.70 -6.68
#